data_AF-A0A135V672-F1
#
_entry.id   AF-A0A135V672-F1
#
_cell.length_a   1.000
_cell.length_b   1.000
_cell.length_c   1.000
_cell.angle_alpha   90.00
_cell.angle_beta   90.00
_cell.angle_gamma   90.00
#
_symmetry.space_group_name_H-M   'P 1'
#
loop_
_entity.id
_entity.type
_entity.pdbx_description
1 polymer ?
#
loop_
_entity_poly.entity_id
_entity_poly.type
_entity_poly.pdbx_seq_one_letter_code
_entity_poly.pdbx_strand_id
1 'polypeptide(L)'
;MATTQQQYDEGPELAPQHQYPEVYHPPPQQSYSASPQPEPVTPMKQEGSTYGYPASGVDQSVYGGAPYHSAAGGETAPQKNRKTVCGCTFLVFLLSVIIAVLAAAVIGNKNAPNSPLMSLFTANFDNCMDACAAFTNYEPGFEGNATCAGVSFIPLWTTREGAVAGSAPGNCYLKPGNQTKSSLETPNIGTECHAAIMS
;
A
#
# COMPACT_ATOMS: atom_id res chain seq x y z
N MET A 1 -12.46 -34.49 87.75
CA MET A 1 -11.49 -33.64 87.04
C MET A 1 -11.73 -33.85 85.56
N ALA A 2 -12.43 -32.93 84.90
CA ALA A 2 -12.71 -32.96 83.47
C ALA A 2 -12.13 -31.67 82.88
N THR A 3 -11.19 -31.82 81.94
CA THR A 3 -10.51 -30.73 81.26
C THR A 3 -11.26 -30.40 79.97
N THR A 4 -11.76 -29.17 79.90
CA THR A 4 -12.44 -28.60 78.72
C THR A 4 -11.41 -28.26 77.66
N GLN A 5 -11.62 -28.74 76.43
CA GLN A 5 -10.87 -28.33 75.25
C GLN A 5 -11.29 -26.92 74.81
N GLN A 6 -10.33 -26.05 74.49
CA GLN A 6 -10.57 -24.86 73.70
C GLN A 6 -9.94 -25.07 72.31
N GLN A 7 -10.83 -25.17 71.33
CA GLN A 7 -10.53 -25.30 69.91
C GLN A 7 -10.37 -23.88 69.34
N TYR A 8 -9.19 -23.56 68.81
CA TYR A 8 -8.94 -22.31 68.10
C TYR A 8 -9.28 -22.49 66.62
N ASP A 9 -10.16 -21.63 66.12
CA ASP A 9 -10.54 -21.50 64.71
C ASP A 9 -9.60 -20.46 64.08
N GLU A 10 -8.61 -20.92 63.30
CA GLU A 10 -7.74 -20.03 62.50
C GLU A 10 -8.44 -19.74 61.16
N GLY A 11 -9.38 -18.80 61.18
CA GLY A 11 -9.91 -18.17 59.97
C GLY A 11 -8.87 -17.21 59.35
N PRO A 12 -8.78 -17.12 58.01
CA PRO A 12 -7.78 -16.27 57.35
C PRO A 12 -8.04 -14.78 57.61
N GLU A 13 -7.02 -14.10 58.12
CA GLU A 13 -6.99 -12.66 58.35
C GLU A 13 -7.18 -11.88 57.02
N LEU A 14 -8.17 -11.00 56.98
CA LEU A 14 -8.45 -10.12 55.84
C LEU A 14 -7.37 -9.03 55.76
N ALA A 15 -6.70 -8.92 54.61
CA ALA A 15 -5.71 -7.88 54.33
C ALA A 15 -6.29 -6.46 54.48
N PRO A 16 -5.51 -5.47 54.95
CA PRO A 16 -5.97 -4.08 55.09
C PRO A 16 -6.40 -3.46 53.75
N GLN A 17 -7.68 -3.11 53.65
CA GLN A 17 -8.32 -2.50 52.48
C GLN A 17 -8.13 -0.97 52.44
N HIS A 18 -6.92 -0.44 52.31
CA HIS A 18 -6.77 1.00 52.03
C HIS A 18 -5.49 1.32 51.25
N GLN A 19 -5.53 1.25 49.93
CA GLN A 19 -4.85 2.21 49.05
C GLN A 19 -5.35 2.03 47.60
N TYR A 20 -6.54 2.54 47.26
CA TYR A 20 -6.88 2.74 45.85
C TYR A 20 -6.08 3.95 45.34
N PRO A 21 -5.50 3.89 44.13
CA PRO A 21 -4.85 5.05 43.54
C PRO A 21 -5.89 6.16 43.31
N GLU A 22 -5.57 7.36 43.80
CA GLU A 22 -6.40 8.54 43.65
C GLU A 22 -6.57 8.84 42.15
N VAL A 23 -7.82 8.85 41.69
CA VAL A 23 -8.16 9.20 40.30
C VAL A 23 -7.93 10.69 40.14
N TYR A 24 -6.88 11.05 39.39
CA TYR A 24 -6.60 12.44 39.03
C TYR A 24 -7.74 12.98 38.15
N HIS A 25 -8.52 13.91 38.68
CA HIS A 25 -9.49 14.67 37.91
C HIS A 25 -8.77 15.89 37.33
N PRO A 26 -8.64 16.02 35.99
CA PRO A 26 -8.10 17.24 35.41
C PRO A 26 -9.02 18.43 35.75
N PRO A 27 -8.46 19.62 35.98
CA PRO A 27 -9.26 20.82 36.25
C PRO A 27 -10.21 21.10 35.07
N PRO A 28 -11.40 21.67 35.32
CA PRO A 28 -12.35 22.00 34.27
C PRO A 28 -11.67 22.96 33.28
N GLN A 29 -11.48 22.50 32.04
CA GLN A 29 -11.02 23.36 30.97
C GLN A 29 -12.06 24.45 30.75
N GLN A 30 -11.62 25.71 30.84
CA GLN A 30 -12.42 26.83 30.36
C GLN A 30 -12.64 26.62 28.86
N SER A 31 -13.91 26.58 28.45
CA SER A 31 -14.32 26.50 27.06
C SER A 31 -13.90 27.78 26.34
N TYR A 32 -12.69 27.79 25.76
CA TYR A 32 -12.31 28.80 24.79
C TYR A 32 -13.06 28.49 23.48
N SER A 33 -14.23 29.10 23.31
CA SER A 33 -14.85 29.23 21.99
C SER A 33 -14.00 30.17 21.14
N ALA A 34 -13.04 29.61 20.41
CA ALA A 34 -12.36 30.27 19.32
C ALA A 34 -11.95 29.24 18.26
N SER A 35 -12.93 28.74 17.49
CA SER A 35 -12.63 28.28 16.13
C SER A 35 -12.65 29.49 15.21
N PRO A 36 -11.55 29.81 14.51
CA PRO A 36 -11.63 30.67 13.34
C PRO A 36 -12.53 29.98 12.30
N GLN A 37 -13.54 30.69 11.81
CA GLN A 37 -14.30 30.26 10.64
C GLN A 37 -13.33 30.02 9.47
N PRO A 38 -13.43 28.92 8.71
CA PRO A 38 -12.73 28.81 7.44
C PRO A 38 -13.23 29.91 6.51
N GLU A 39 -12.31 30.74 6.00
CA GLU A 39 -12.65 31.70 4.95
C GLU A 39 -13.08 30.95 3.67
N PRO A 40 -13.99 31.52 2.86
CA PRO A 40 -14.38 30.93 1.58
C PRO A 40 -13.17 30.86 0.65
N VAL A 41 -12.69 29.65 0.37
CA VAL A 41 -11.69 29.42 -0.67
C VAL A 41 -12.30 29.76 -2.03
N THR A 42 -11.73 30.76 -2.70
CA THR A 42 -12.07 31.08 -4.09
C THR A 42 -11.52 29.98 -5.02
N PRO A 43 -12.22 29.64 -6.12
CA PRO A 43 -11.74 28.64 -7.07
C PRO A 43 -10.39 29.03 -7.66
N MET A 44 -9.41 28.13 -7.55
CA MET A 44 -8.09 28.30 -8.15
C MET A 44 -8.24 28.37 -9.69
N LYS A 45 -7.85 29.50 -10.27
CA LYS A 45 -7.86 29.74 -11.72
C LYS A 45 -6.85 28.80 -12.39
N GLN A 46 -7.33 27.98 -13.31
CA GLN A 46 -6.52 27.09 -14.14
C GLN A 46 -5.61 27.93 -15.04
N GLU A 47 -4.31 27.98 -14.74
CA GLU A 47 -3.31 28.56 -15.62
C GLU A 47 -3.00 27.57 -16.75
N GLY A 48 -3.36 27.97 -17.97
CA GLY A 48 -3.11 27.22 -19.19
C GLY A 48 -1.61 27.09 -19.45
N SER A 49 -1.12 25.86 -19.49
CA SER A 49 0.22 25.52 -19.94
C SER A 49 0.40 25.93 -21.40
N THR A 50 1.10 27.04 -21.61
CA THR A 50 1.53 27.53 -22.92
C THR A 50 3.02 27.25 -23.04
N TYR A 51 3.37 26.15 -23.72
CA TYR A 51 4.70 25.97 -24.31
C TYR A 51 4.55 25.91 -25.83
N GLY A 52 4.74 27.07 -26.49
CA GLY A 52 5.20 27.17 -27.89
C GLY A 52 6.72 26.98 -27.91
N TYR A 53 7.38 26.43 -28.92
CA TYR A 53 7.52 26.83 -30.35
C TYR A 53 8.45 25.76 -31.02
N PRO A 54 8.81 25.84 -32.31
CA PRO A 54 8.01 25.83 -33.53
C PRO A 54 8.34 24.63 -34.45
N ALA A 55 7.42 24.33 -35.37
CA ALA A 55 7.71 23.54 -36.56
C ALA A 55 8.36 24.45 -37.62
N SER A 56 9.60 24.18 -37.99
CA SER A 56 10.26 24.76 -39.17
C SER A 56 10.29 23.72 -40.27
N GLY A 57 9.43 23.90 -41.27
CA GLY A 57 9.73 23.45 -42.63
C GLY A 57 10.66 24.46 -43.31
N VAL A 58 11.42 23.99 -44.31
CA VAL A 58 11.66 24.60 -45.63
C VAL A 58 12.87 23.90 -46.31
N ASP A 59 12.55 23.34 -47.47
CA ASP A 59 13.27 23.13 -48.74
C ASP A 59 14.81 23.02 -48.86
N GLN A 60 15.22 21.87 -49.42
CA GLN A 60 15.82 21.68 -50.75
C GLN A 60 16.80 22.74 -51.32
N SER A 61 18.04 22.33 -51.63
CA SER A 61 18.73 22.49 -52.96
C SER A 61 20.26 22.24 -52.83
N VAL A 62 20.85 21.29 -53.59
CA VAL A 62 21.54 21.44 -54.90
C VAL A 62 23.07 21.67 -54.79
N TYR A 63 23.87 20.62 -55.07
CA TYR A 63 24.94 20.53 -56.09
C TYR A 63 25.87 19.34 -55.78
N GLY A 64 25.82 18.27 -56.60
CA GLY A 64 26.76 17.15 -56.52
C GLY A 64 26.86 16.49 -57.88
N GLY A 65 28.00 16.69 -58.54
CA GLY A 65 28.20 16.44 -59.96
C GLY A 65 28.47 14.99 -60.36
N ALA A 66 28.20 14.77 -61.65
CA ALA A 66 28.85 13.91 -62.64
C ALA A 66 29.13 12.41 -62.34
N PRO A 67 29.06 11.57 -63.40
CA PRO A 67 28.74 10.15 -63.30
C PRO A 67 29.99 9.26 -63.39
N TYR A 68 29.96 8.11 -62.74
CA TYR A 68 30.78 6.97 -63.15
C TYR A 68 29.94 5.70 -63.24
N HIS A 69 29.92 5.18 -64.46
CA HIS A 69 29.46 3.85 -64.85
C HIS A 69 30.13 2.75 -64.01
N SER A 70 29.38 1.69 -63.72
CA SER A 70 29.80 0.33 -64.04
C SER A 70 28.59 -0.60 -64.08
N ALA A 71 28.54 -1.38 -65.15
CA ALA A 71 27.47 -2.27 -65.56
C ALA A 71 27.59 -3.67 -64.94
N ALA A 72 26.46 -4.39 -64.96
CA ALA A 72 26.21 -5.84 -64.80
C ALA A 72 25.06 -6.01 -63.79
N GLY A 73 23.87 -6.52 -64.12
CA GLY A 73 23.56 -7.71 -64.89
C GLY A 73 23.04 -8.78 -63.92
N GLY A 74 21.78 -9.20 -64.04
CA GLY A 74 21.27 -10.44 -63.41
C GLY A 74 20.17 -10.29 -62.34
N GLU A 75 18.93 -10.48 -62.78
CA GLU A 75 17.88 -11.34 -62.22
C GLU A 75 17.44 -11.32 -60.73
N THR A 76 16.14 -11.06 -60.58
CA THR A 76 15.16 -11.70 -59.67
C THR A 76 15.30 -11.55 -58.14
N ALA A 77 14.42 -10.71 -57.55
CA ALA A 77 13.46 -11.09 -56.49
C ALA A 77 12.72 -9.83 -55.96
N PRO A 78 11.42 -9.91 -55.61
CA PRO A 78 10.73 -8.80 -54.95
C PRO A 78 11.18 -8.75 -53.49
N GLN A 79 12.05 -7.80 -53.13
CA GLN A 79 12.32 -7.50 -51.73
C GLN A 79 11.04 -6.97 -51.07
N LYS A 80 10.36 -7.85 -50.34
CA LYS A 80 9.36 -7.44 -49.36
C LYS A 80 10.08 -6.61 -48.30
N ASN A 81 9.92 -5.29 -48.41
CA ASN A 81 10.42 -4.28 -47.47
C ASN A 81 10.00 -4.62 -46.04
N ARG A 82 10.83 -5.38 -45.32
CA ARG A 82 10.76 -5.43 -43.86
C ARG A 82 11.45 -4.16 -43.39
N LYS A 83 10.62 -3.14 -43.13
CA LYS A 83 11.04 -1.98 -42.35
C LYS A 83 11.39 -2.52 -40.96
N THR A 84 12.68 -2.78 -40.74
CA THR A 84 13.23 -3.04 -39.42
C THR A 84 13.18 -1.73 -38.65
N VAL A 85 12.02 -1.47 -38.03
CA VAL A 85 11.90 -0.44 -37.00
C VAL A 85 12.66 -0.97 -35.78
N CYS A 86 13.64 -0.20 -35.32
CA CYS A 86 14.36 -0.31 -34.05
C CYS A 86 13.71 -1.31 -33.06
N GLY A 87 14.07 -2.60 -33.18
CA GLY A 87 13.42 -3.71 -32.47
C GLY A 87 13.68 -3.74 -30.96
N CYS A 88 14.43 -2.75 -30.46
CA CYS A 88 14.76 -2.62 -29.05
C CYS A 88 13.65 -1.94 -28.24
N THR A 89 12.69 -1.24 -28.84
CA THR A 89 11.63 -0.57 -28.06
C THR A 89 10.46 -1.48 -27.74
N PHE A 90 9.99 -2.30 -28.69
CA PHE A 90 8.81 -3.15 -28.45
C PHE A 90 9.12 -4.28 -27.47
N LEU A 91 10.25 -4.96 -27.61
CA LEU A 91 10.64 -6.02 -26.67
C LEU A 91 10.90 -5.46 -25.28
N VAL A 92 11.57 -4.30 -25.15
CA VAL A 92 11.80 -3.68 -23.83
C VAL A 92 10.50 -3.19 -23.21
N PHE A 93 9.60 -2.61 -23.99
CA PHE A 93 8.28 -2.18 -23.52
C PHE A 93 7.41 -3.36 -23.10
N LEU A 94 7.40 -4.44 -23.88
CA LEU A 94 6.63 -5.64 -23.58
C LEU A 94 7.23 -6.38 -22.36
N LEU A 95 8.55 -6.46 -22.27
CA LEU A 95 9.23 -6.97 -21.08
C LEU A 95 9.00 -6.08 -19.86
N SER A 96 8.99 -4.75 -20.00
CA SER A 96 8.71 -3.85 -18.87
C SER A 96 7.27 -4.01 -18.38
N VAL A 97 6.29 -4.15 -19.28
CA VAL A 97 4.90 -4.43 -18.91
C VAL A 97 4.77 -5.80 -18.23
N ILE A 98 5.42 -6.83 -18.77
CA ILE A 98 5.44 -8.16 -18.14
C ILE A 98 6.09 -8.12 -16.75
N ILE A 99 7.25 -7.46 -16.61
CA ILE A 99 7.94 -7.34 -15.31
C ILE A 99 7.08 -6.54 -14.33
N ALA A 100 6.42 -5.46 -14.76
CA ALA A 100 5.51 -4.70 -13.90
C ALA A 100 4.32 -5.55 -13.42
N VAL A 101 3.73 -6.36 -14.31
CA VAL A 101 2.65 -7.28 -13.96
C VAL A 101 3.13 -8.43 -13.05
N LEU A 102 4.37 -8.92 -13.23
CA LEU A 102 4.93 -9.99 -12.41
C LEU A 102 5.42 -9.52 -11.03
N ALA A 103 5.88 -8.27 -10.93
CA ALA A 103 6.42 -7.69 -9.68
C ALA A 103 5.31 -7.37 -8.67
N ALA A 104 4.13 -6.99 -9.13
CA ALA A 104 2.97 -6.82 -8.26
C ALA A 104 2.16 -8.12 -8.22
N ALA A 105 2.60 -9.10 -7.41
CA ALA A 105 1.79 -10.28 -7.13
C ALA A 105 0.62 -9.93 -6.19
N VAL A 106 -0.31 -9.12 -6.69
CA VAL A 106 -1.62 -8.91 -6.05
C VAL A 106 -2.42 -10.17 -6.31
N ILE A 107 -2.62 -10.95 -5.26
CA ILE A 107 -3.39 -12.19 -5.37
C ILE A 107 -4.80 -11.88 -4.86
N GLY A 108 -5.72 -11.79 -5.83
CA GLY A 108 -7.13 -11.54 -5.57
C GLY A 108 -7.77 -12.66 -4.76
N ASN A 109 -8.70 -12.28 -3.90
CA ASN A 109 -9.41 -13.13 -2.95
C ASN A 109 -8.50 -14.02 -2.08
N LYS A 110 -7.42 -13.43 -1.56
CA LYS A 110 -6.47 -14.07 -0.64
C LYS A 110 -6.20 -13.22 0.58
N ASN A 111 -5.94 -13.89 1.70
CA ASN A 111 -5.45 -13.32 2.94
C ASN A 111 -3.98 -13.74 3.13
N ALA A 112 -3.15 -12.79 3.52
CA ALA A 112 -1.79 -13.10 3.96
C ALA A 112 -1.84 -13.68 5.39
N PRO A 113 -1.14 -14.81 5.65
CA PRO A 113 -1.14 -15.46 6.95
C PRO A 113 -0.51 -14.58 8.05
N ASN A 114 -0.57 -15.10 9.28
CA ASN A 114 -0.17 -14.46 10.52
C ASN A 114 -1.15 -13.39 11.01
N SER A 115 -1.16 -13.17 12.33
CA SER A 115 -1.92 -12.09 12.94
C SER A 115 -1.36 -10.73 12.50
N PRO A 116 -2.22 -9.72 12.25
CA PRO A 116 -1.74 -8.42 11.81
C PRO A 116 -0.91 -7.73 12.89
N LEU A 117 0.16 -7.05 12.47
CA LEU A 117 0.90 -6.09 13.29
C LEU A 117 -0.01 -4.91 13.62
N MET A 118 -0.63 -4.36 12.59
CA MET A 118 -1.57 -3.27 12.74
C MET A 118 -2.67 -3.35 11.68
N SER A 119 -3.78 -2.70 12.00
CA SER A 119 -4.92 -2.48 11.13
C SER A 119 -5.07 -0.98 10.92
N LEU A 120 -5.14 -0.54 9.68
CA LEU A 120 -5.28 0.87 9.32
C LEU A 120 -6.33 1.05 8.22
N PHE A 121 -6.76 2.29 8.03
CA PHE A 121 -7.61 2.70 6.93
C PHE A 121 -6.76 3.36 5.84
N THR A 122 -6.69 2.75 4.67
CA THR A 122 -6.04 3.32 3.47
C THR A 122 -7.06 3.58 2.38
N ALA A 123 -6.75 4.54 1.50
CA ALA A 123 -7.64 4.89 0.40
C ALA A 123 -7.73 3.76 -0.66
N ASN A 124 -6.65 3.00 -0.84
CA ASN A 124 -6.54 1.93 -1.83
C ASN A 124 -5.46 0.91 -1.43
N PHE A 125 -5.26 -0.08 -2.30
CA PHE A 125 -4.31 -1.17 -2.12
C PHE A 125 -2.85 -0.68 -2.12
N ASP A 126 -2.49 0.26 -2.99
CA ASP A 126 -1.12 0.76 -3.09
C ASP A 126 -0.71 1.52 -1.83
N ASN A 127 -1.61 2.35 -1.29
CA ASN A 127 -1.41 3.00 0.02
C ASN A 127 -1.26 1.97 1.17
N CYS A 128 -1.87 0.79 1.06
CA CYS A 128 -1.68 -0.30 2.03
C CYS A 128 -0.28 -0.92 1.91
N MET A 129 0.18 -1.13 0.68
CA MET A 129 1.55 -1.60 0.40
C MET A 129 2.60 -0.59 0.86
N ASP A 130 2.39 0.70 0.58
CA ASP A 130 3.27 1.77 1.03
C ASP A 130 3.34 1.84 2.56
N ALA A 131 2.21 1.66 3.25
CA ALA A 131 2.18 1.58 4.70
C ALA A 131 2.98 0.37 5.23
N CYS A 132 2.93 -0.78 4.54
CA CYS A 132 3.75 -1.94 4.86
C CYS A 132 5.25 -1.66 4.65
N ALA A 133 5.61 -1.05 3.51
CA ALA A 133 6.99 -0.70 3.20
C ALA A 133 7.56 0.34 4.17
N ALA A 134 6.71 1.26 4.64
CA ALA A 134 7.06 2.28 5.62
C ALA A 134 7.02 1.76 7.07
N PHE A 135 6.55 0.54 7.32
CA PHE A 135 6.50 -0.02 8.66
C PHE A 135 7.91 -0.18 9.21
N THR A 136 8.18 0.43 10.36
CA THR A 136 9.50 0.41 10.98
C THR A 136 9.47 -0.25 12.35
N ASN A 137 10.63 -0.73 12.79
CA ASN A 137 10.83 -1.31 14.12
C ASN A 137 10.64 -0.29 15.28
N TYR A 138 10.39 0.99 14.97
CA TYR A 138 10.19 2.04 15.97
C TYR A 138 8.76 2.11 16.52
N GLU A 139 7.85 1.30 15.98
CA GLU A 139 6.50 1.17 16.54
C GLU A 139 6.55 0.48 17.92
N PRO A 140 6.10 1.14 19.00
CA PRO A 140 6.08 0.56 20.34
C PRO A 140 5.13 -0.65 20.39
N GLY A 141 5.55 -1.73 21.04
CA GLY A 141 4.75 -2.95 21.21
C GLY A 141 5.25 -4.19 20.46
N PHE A 142 6.31 -4.07 19.64
CA PHE A 142 6.87 -5.19 18.87
C PHE A 142 8.32 -5.56 19.21
N GLU A 143 8.85 -5.06 20.33
CA GLU A 143 10.24 -5.30 20.78
C GLU A 143 11.32 -5.02 19.72
N GLY A 144 10.99 -4.20 18.71
CA GLY A 144 11.88 -3.86 17.60
C GLY A 144 12.14 -4.99 16.60
N ASN A 145 11.39 -6.11 16.63
CA ASN A 145 11.64 -7.28 15.78
C ASN A 145 10.51 -7.58 14.78
N ALA A 146 9.52 -6.70 14.66
CA ALA A 146 8.45 -6.85 13.67
C ALA A 146 8.81 -6.13 12.37
N THR A 147 8.81 -6.86 11.28
CA THR A 147 8.84 -6.29 9.93
C THR A 147 7.55 -6.63 9.22
N CYS A 148 7.02 -5.69 8.45
CA CYS A 148 5.89 -5.98 7.58
C CYS A 148 6.41 -6.71 6.34
N ALA A 149 5.95 -7.95 6.17
CA ALA A 149 6.36 -8.85 5.10
C ALA A 149 5.23 -9.10 4.08
N GLY A 150 4.04 -8.57 4.34
CA GLY A 150 2.91 -8.63 3.42
C GLY A 150 1.71 -7.88 3.95
N VAL A 151 0.67 -7.81 3.14
CA VAL A 151 -0.58 -7.13 3.50
C VAL A 151 -1.80 -7.98 3.18
N SER A 152 -2.90 -7.67 3.84
CA SER A 152 -4.25 -8.06 3.42
C SER A 152 -5.11 -6.82 3.36
N PHE A 153 -5.75 -6.59 2.22
CA PHE A 153 -6.53 -5.39 1.95
C PHE A 153 -7.95 -5.76 1.55
N ILE A 154 -8.95 -5.11 2.14
CA ILE A 154 -10.36 -5.41 1.90
C ILE A 154 -11.00 -4.18 1.25
N PRO A 155 -11.11 -4.15 -0.10
CA PRO A 155 -11.59 -2.98 -0.84
C PRO A 155 -12.98 -2.51 -0.41
N LEU A 156 -13.90 -3.43 -0.08
CA LEU A 156 -15.25 -3.09 0.38
C LEU A 156 -15.24 -2.14 1.59
N TRP A 157 -14.24 -2.27 2.47
CA TRP A 157 -14.10 -1.47 3.69
C TRP A 157 -13.38 -0.13 3.48
N THR A 158 -13.07 0.25 2.24
CA THR A 158 -12.63 1.63 1.89
C THR A 158 -13.77 2.64 2.03
N THR A 159 -15.02 2.19 1.86
CA THR A 159 -16.20 3.04 2.02
C THR A 159 -16.67 3.02 3.47
N ARG A 160 -17.13 4.17 3.98
CA ARG A 160 -17.70 4.26 5.33
C ARG A 160 -18.85 3.27 5.52
N GLU A 161 -19.72 3.16 4.52
CA GLU A 161 -20.88 2.26 4.57
C GLU A 161 -20.45 0.80 4.68
N GLY A 162 -19.54 0.35 3.79
CA GLY A 162 -19.01 -1.02 3.84
C GLY A 162 -18.24 -1.33 5.13
N ALA A 163 -17.46 -0.37 5.62
CA ALA A 163 -16.72 -0.53 6.88
C ALA A 163 -17.66 -0.64 8.10
N VAL A 164 -18.69 0.20 8.18
CA VAL A 164 -19.68 0.15 9.28
C VAL A 164 -20.49 -1.14 9.21
N ALA A 165 -20.97 -1.53 8.03
CA ALA A 165 -21.73 -2.77 7.85
C ALA A 165 -20.90 -4.01 8.23
N GLY A 166 -19.59 -3.99 7.93
CA GLY A 166 -18.66 -5.06 8.27
C GLY A 166 -18.06 -4.98 9.68
N SER A 167 -18.39 -3.97 10.49
CA SER A 167 -17.69 -3.66 11.76
C SER A 167 -16.15 -3.65 11.62
N ALA A 168 -15.66 -3.09 10.51
CA ALA A 168 -14.28 -3.21 10.10
C ALA A 168 -13.34 -2.40 11.05
N PRO A 169 -12.31 -3.02 11.64
CA PRO A 169 -11.29 -2.31 12.42
C PRO A 169 -10.25 -1.59 11.54
N GLY A 170 -10.39 -1.66 10.22
CA GLY A 170 -9.50 -1.15 9.20
C GLY A 170 -9.76 -1.89 7.90
N ASN A 171 -9.17 -1.45 6.81
CA ASN A 171 -9.25 -2.13 5.52
C ASN A 171 -7.88 -2.59 5.01
N CYS A 172 -6.81 -2.26 5.72
CA CYS A 172 -5.45 -2.64 5.42
C CYS A 172 -4.81 -3.27 6.67
N TYR A 173 -4.33 -4.50 6.53
CA TYR A 173 -3.74 -5.30 7.59
C TYR A 173 -2.29 -5.59 7.26
N LEU A 174 -1.37 -5.04 8.05
CA LEU A 174 0.06 -5.29 7.90
C LEU A 174 0.40 -6.64 8.54
N LYS A 175 1.05 -7.53 7.79
CA LYS A 175 1.31 -8.91 8.21
C LYS A 175 2.80 -9.13 8.43
N PRO A 176 3.19 -9.72 9.58
CA PRO A 176 4.58 -10.05 9.84
C PRO A 176 4.99 -11.40 9.24
N GLY A 177 6.27 -11.71 9.38
CA GLY A 177 6.82 -13.04 9.15
C GLY A 177 6.89 -13.43 7.67
N ASN A 178 7.66 -14.47 7.35
CA ASN A 178 7.88 -14.85 5.96
C ASN A 178 6.56 -15.19 5.25
N GLN A 179 6.28 -14.50 4.15
CA GLN A 179 5.07 -14.66 3.35
C GLN A 179 5.41 -15.42 2.06
N THR A 180 4.65 -16.46 1.72
CA THR A 180 4.84 -17.21 0.47
C THR A 180 3.53 -17.33 -0.29
N LYS A 181 3.59 -17.43 -1.62
CA LYS A 181 2.37 -17.60 -2.43
C LYS A 181 1.57 -18.84 -2.02
N SER A 182 2.25 -19.92 -1.64
CA SER A 182 1.65 -21.16 -1.15
C SER A 182 1.01 -21.06 0.23
N SER A 183 1.42 -20.10 1.06
CA SER A 183 0.89 -19.90 2.40
C SER A 183 -0.30 -18.94 2.44
N LEU A 184 -0.72 -18.39 1.30
CA LEU A 184 -1.88 -17.49 1.25
C LEU A 184 -3.18 -18.25 1.48
N GLU A 185 -3.96 -17.73 2.41
CA GLU A 185 -5.21 -18.31 2.87
C GLU A 185 -6.39 -17.79 2.04
N THR A 186 -7.47 -18.57 2.01
CA THR A 186 -8.74 -18.08 1.48
C THR A 186 -9.44 -17.27 2.57
N PRO A 187 -9.80 -16.00 2.33
CA PRO A 187 -10.41 -15.16 3.34
C PRO A 187 -11.83 -15.66 3.66
N ASN A 188 -12.19 -15.77 4.94
CA ASN A 188 -13.54 -16.11 5.39
C ASN A 188 -14.26 -14.88 5.96
N ILE A 189 -14.34 -13.83 5.15
CA ILE A 189 -14.89 -12.51 5.53
C ILE A 189 -16.16 -12.15 4.73
N GLY A 190 -16.62 -13.02 3.83
CA GLY A 190 -17.81 -12.80 3.00
C GLY A 190 -17.64 -11.74 1.90
N THR A 191 -16.43 -11.21 1.71
CA THR A 191 -16.07 -10.22 0.69
C THR A 191 -14.67 -10.50 0.13
N GLU A 192 -14.32 -9.83 -0.96
CA GLU A 192 -12.98 -9.91 -1.55
C GLU A 192 -11.89 -9.40 -0.58
N CYS A 193 -10.74 -10.06 -0.59
CA CYS A 193 -9.52 -9.65 0.09
C CYS A 193 -8.35 -9.73 -0.89
N HIS A 194 -7.50 -8.72 -0.94
CA HIS A 194 -6.30 -8.70 -1.77
C HIS A 194 -5.09 -8.89 -0.89
N ALA A 195 -4.28 -9.91 -1.18
CA ALA A 195 -3.02 -10.11 -0.50
C ALA A 195 -1.85 -9.69 -1.40
N ALA A 196 -0.80 -9.18 -0.76
CA ALA A 196 0.51 -9.05 -1.39
C ALA A 196 1.62 -9.44 -0.41
N ILE A 197 2.76 -9.79 -1.00
CA ILE A 197 3.96 -10.26 -0.34
C ILE A 197 5.05 -9.24 -0.62
N MET A 198 5.70 -8.76 0.43
CA MET A 198 6.90 -7.93 0.36
C MET A 198 8.11 -8.88 0.25
N SER A 199 8.74 -8.93 -0.92
CA SER A 199 9.92 -9.77 -1.20
C SER A 199 11.21 -8.98 -1.20
#